data_AF-A0A1M7AH74-F1
#
_entry.id   AF-A0A1M7AH74-F1
#
_cell.length_a   1.000
_cell.length_b   1.000
_cell.length_c   1.000
_cell.angle_alpha   90.00
_cell.angle_beta   90.00
_cell.angle_gamma   90.00
#
_symmetry.space_group_name_H-M   'P 1'
#
loop_
_entity.id
_entity.type
_entity.pdbx_description
1 polymer ?
#
loop_
_entity_poly.entity_id
_entity_poly.type
_entity_poly.pdbx_seq_one_letter_code
_entity_poly.pdbx_strand_id
1 'polypeptide(L)' 'MKQSVSENETEILNFVLRERSMAVSEREWRHRLRGYGYAIKETAEGRMVTSVRRGGTLCVLPGQVA' A
#
# COMPACT_ATOMS: atom_id res chain seq x y z
N MET A 1 3.44 21.56 7.21
CA MET A 1 3.39 20.31 8.00
C MET A 1 4.07 19.23 7.19
N LYS A 2 5.32 18.84 7.52
CA LYS A 2 6.02 17.75 6.82
C LYS A 2 5.81 16.49 7.63
N GLN A 3 4.96 15.59 7.13
CA GLN A 3 4.83 14.26 7.71
C GLN A 3 6.21 13.60 7.61
N SER A 4 6.83 13.36 8.77
CA SER A 4 8.02 12.54 8.90
C SER A 4 7.63 11.13 8.49
N VAL A 5 7.90 10.75 7.25
CA VAL A 5 7.76 9.37 6.79
C VAL A 5 8.61 8.52 7.73
N SER A 6 7.97 7.72 8.58
CA SER A 6 8.68 6.80 9.46
C SER A 6 9.45 5.77 8.61
N GLU A 7 10.61 5.28 9.08
CA GLU A 7 11.38 4.24 8.35
C GLU A 7 10.47 3.06 7.95
N ASN A 8 9.53 2.71 8.83
CA ASN A 8 8.51 1.69 8.63
C ASN A 8 7.54 1.99 7.47
N GLU A 9 7.15 3.25 7.23
CA GLU A 9 6.31 3.62 6.08
C GLU A 9 7.06 3.41 4.76
N THR A 10 8.35 3.76 4.72
CA THR A 10 9.19 3.59 3.53
C THR A 10 9.39 2.11 3.22
N GLU A 11 9.62 1.28 4.24
CA GLU A 11 9.73 -0.17 4.12
C GLU A 11 8.42 -0.79 3.60
N ILE A 12 7.27 -0.39 4.15
CA ILE A 12 5.96 -0.86 3.71
C ILE A 12 5.69 -0.44 2.26
N LEU A 13 6.01 0.80 1.88
CA LEU A 13 5.86 1.27 0.50
C LEU A 13 6.73 0.48 -0.47
N ASN A 14 8.01 0.30 -0.15
CA ASN A 14 8.94 -0.48 -0.98
C ASN A 14 8.46 -1.93 -1.14
N PHE A 15 7.99 -2.54 -0.06
CA PHE A 15 7.40 -3.88 -0.09
C PHE A 15 6.18 -3.94 -1.01
N VAL A 16 5.23 -3.02 -0.83
CA VAL A 16 3.98 -2.97 -1.60
C VAL A 16 4.25 -2.73 -3.09
N LEU A 17 5.18 -1.84 -3.43
CA LEU A 17 5.60 -1.54 -4.81
C LEU A 17 6.35 -2.72 -5.45
N ARG A 18 7.19 -3.42 -4.68
CA ARG A 18 7.85 -4.65 -5.15
C ARG A 18 6.83 -5.75 -5.45
N GLU A 19 5.83 -5.96 -4.60
CA GLU A 19 4.75 -6.90 -4.90
C GLU A 19 3.94 -6.47 -6.13
N ARG A 20 3.79 -5.16 -6.38
CA ARG A 20 3.09 -4.63 -7.57
C ARG A 20 3.82 -4.97 -8.86
N SER A 21 5.16 -4.89 -8.88
CA SER A 21 5.96 -5.14 -10.09
C SER A 21 6.00 -6.62 -10.45
N MET A 22 5.85 -7.51 -9.47
CA MET A 22 5.80 -8.96 -9.69
C MET A 22 4.40 -9.49 -10.00
N ALA A 23 3.34 -8.75 -9.66
CA ALA A 23 1.96 -9.17 -9.90
C ALA A 23 1.54 -8.89 -11.36
N VAL A 24 0.90 -9.87 -11.99
CA VAL A 24 0.41 -9.76 -13.38
C VAL A 24 -0.92 -8.99 -13.47
N SER A 25 -1.58 -8.74 -12.34
CA SER A 25 -2.81 -7.94 -12.29
C SER A 25 -2.99 -7.27 -10.94
N GLU A 26 -3.82 -6.21 -10.91
CA GLU A 26 -4.19 -5.55 -9.65
C GLU A 26 -4.89 -6.52 -8.68
N ARG A 27 -5.71 -7.44 -9.20
CA ARG A 27 -6.39 -8.47 -8.40
C ARG A 27 -5.39 -9.40 -7.74
N GLU A 28 -4.40 -9.88 -8.47
CA GLU A 28 -3.34 -10.74 -7.92
C GLU A 28 -2.52 -9.97 -6.89
N TRP A 29 -2.14 -8.73 -7.18
CA TRP A 29 -1.41 -7.89 -6.24
C TRP A 29 -2.16 -7.72 -4.92
N ARG A 30 -3.45 -7.36 -4.97
CA ARG A 30 -4.30 -7.23 -3.77
C ARG A 30 -4.46 -8.56 -3.02
N HIS A 31 -4.50 -9.68 -3.75
CA HIS A 31 -4.54 -11.01 -3.14
C HIS A 31 -3.23 -11.32 -2.39
N ARG A 32 -2.07 -11.07 -3.02
CA ARG A 32 -0.75 -11.21 -2.38
C ARG A 32 -0.64 -10.38 -1.12
N LEU A 33 -0.98 -9.09 -1.19
CA LEU A 33 -0.93 -8.17 -0.05
C LEU A 33 -1.80 -8.64 1.13
N ARG A 34 -2.98 -9.22 0.86
CA ARG A 34 -3.83 -9.78 1.93
C ARG A 34 -3.15 -10.93 2.67
N GLY A 35 -2.34 -11.74 2.00
CA GLY A 35 -1.53 -12.78 2.63
C GLY A 35 -0.56 -12.23 3.68
N TYR A 36 -0.07 -11.02 3.47
CA TYR A 36 0.81 -10.30 4.40
C TYR A 36 0.05 -9.43 5.41
N GLY A 37 -1.29 -9.41 5.36
CA GLY A 37 -2.12 -8.57 6.24
C GLY A 37 -2.20 -7.11 5.82
N TYR A 38 -1.90 -6.79 4.56
CA TYR A 38 -2.06 -5.47 3.96
C TYR A 38 -3.26 -5.43 3.01
N ALA A 39 -3.91 -4.28 2.91
CA ALA A 39 -4.99 -4.03 1.96
C ALA A 39 -4.85 -2.65 1.34
N ILE A 40 -5.13 -2.55 0.05
CA ILE A 40 -5.24 -1.27 -0.65
C ILE A 40 -6.70 -0.83 -0.62
N LYS A 41 -6.91 0.38 -0.13
CA LYS A 41 -8.19 1.09 -0.21
C LYS A 41 -8.05 2.28 -1.14
N GLU A 42 -9.06 2.49 -1.95
CA GLU A 42 -9.20 3.71 -2.74
C GLU A 42 -10.01 4.71 -1.88
N THR A 43 -9.49 5.91 -1.73
CA THR A 43 -10.11 7.02 -1.01
C THR A 43 -10.19 8.23 -1.95
N ALA A 44 -10.93 9.27 -1.55
CA ALA A 44 -11.01 10.51 -2.33
C ALA A 44 -9.65 11.19 -2.54
N GLU A 45 -8.67 10.90 -1.68
CA GLU A 45 -7.31 11.46 -1.71
C GLU A 45 -6.31 10.57 -2.48
N GLY A 46 -6.76 9.40 -2.98
CA GLY A 46 -5.93 8.46 -3.73
C GLY A 46 -5.94 7.06 -3.13
N ARG A 47 -4.87 6.29 -3.40
CA ARG A 47 -4.75 4.92 -2.90
C ARG A 47 -4.00 4.91 -1.58
N MET A 48 -4.52 4.17 -0.61
CA MET A 48 -3.93 4.04 0.72
C MET A 48 -3.71 2.58 1.07
N VAL A 49 -2.55 2.27 1.62
CA VAL A 49 -2.24 0.97 2.22
C VAL A 49 -2.77 0.97 3.65
N THR A 50 -3.50 -0.08 4.00
CA THR A 50 -4.11 -0.27 5.30
C THR A 50 -3.74 -1.62 5.88
N SER A 51 -3.64 -1.71 7.20
CA SER A 51 -3.50 -2.99 7.88
C SER A 51 -4.85 -3.70 7.93
N VAL A 52 -4.92 -4.94 7.43
CA VAL A 52 -6.12 -5.78 7.53
C VAL A 52 -6.42 -6.13 8.98
N ARG A 53 -5.38 -6.39 9.79
CA ARG A 53 -5.56 -6.83 11.19
C ARG A 53 -5.90 -5.67 12.14
N ARG A 54 -5.33 -4.49 11.91
CA ARG A 54 -5.50 -3.32 12.81
C ARG A 54 -6.47 -2.26 12.27
N GLY A 55 -6.87 -2.35 11.00
CA GLY A 55 -7.80 -1.42 10.36
C GLY A 55 -7.26 -0.02 10.07
N GLY A 56 -6.04 0.30 10.52
CA GLY A 56 -5.41 1.61 10.35
C GLY A 56 -4.73 1.83 8.99
N THR A 57 -4.72 3.07 8.53
CA THR A 57 -3.93 3.53 7.38
C THR A 57 -2.45 3.53 7.74
N LEU A 58 -1.63 2.91 6.90
CA LEU A 58 -0.19 2.79 7.09
C LEU A 58 0.54 3.85 6.26
N CYS A 59 0.26 3.92 4.96
CA CYS A 59 0.90 4.86 4.06
C CYS A 59 0.05 5.12 2.81
N VAL A 60 0.30 6.26 2.16
CA VAL A 60 -0.33 6.62 0.89
C VAL A 60 0.48 6.02 -0.24
N LEU A 61 -0.18 5.25 -1.12
CA LEU A 61 0.42 4.77 -2.35
C LEU A 61 0.52 5.95 -3.32
N PRO A 62 1.73 6.36 -3.76
CA PRO A 62 1.86 7.36 -4.79
C PRO A 62 1.14 6.83 -6.03
N GLY A 63 0.06 7.52 -6.40
CA GLY A 63 -0.72 7.18 -7.58
C GLY A 63 0.20 7.24 -8.79
N GLN A 64 0.21 6.17 -9.58
CA GLN A 64 0.74 6.22 -10.93
C GLN A 64 -0.15 7.23 -11.66
N VAL A 65 0.31 8.48 -11.73
CA VAL A 65 -0.28 9.48 -12.61
C VAL A 65 -0.23 8.86 -14.00
N ALA A 66 -1.40 8.68 -14.60
CA ALA A 66 -1.54 8.08 -15.92
C ALA A 66 -0.70 8.83 -16.96
#